data_AF-A0AA89BTD9-F1
#
_entry.id   AF-A0AA89BTD9-F1
#
_cell.length_a   1.000
_cell.length_b   1.000
_cell.length_c   1.000
_cell.angle_alpha   90.00
_cell.angle_beta   90.00
_cell.angle_gamma   90.00
#
_symmetry.space_group_name_H-M   'P 1'
#
loop_
_entity.id
_entity.type
_entity.pdbx_description
1 polymer ?
#
loop_
_entity_poly.entity_id
_entity_poly.type
_entity_poly.pdbx_seq_one_letter_code
_entity_poly.pdbx_strand_id
1 'polypeptide(L)'
;MAISSTEMEVQSVIHWFQGWSPMQKGDFMKDLIDKAVPVNVDSLFDSMHTLNVKDRPPSIFQCQLRLFTQWFETWSEKDRNDFMIKLRIADPAFVAKFDEEVKLLMQKNCNGVGDG
;
A
#
# COMPACT_ATOMS: atom_id res chain seq x y z
N MET A 1 -4.86 -28.24 -6.68
CA MET A 1 -5.77 -27.10 -6.47
C MET A 1 -5.36 -26.04 -7.47
N ALA A 2 -6.27 -25.56 -8.32
CA ALA A 2 -5.96 -24.46 -9.23
C ALA A 2 -5.90 -23.18 -8.40
N ILE A 3 -4.76 -22.48 -8.45
CA ILE A 3 -4.63 -21.17 -7.82
C ILE A 3 -5.36 -20.18 -8.72
N SER A 4 -6.28 -19.40 -8.16
CA SER A 4 -7.03 -18.37 -8.89
C SER A 4 -6.09 -17.25 -9.34
N SER A 5 -6.41 -16.51 -10.42
CA SER A 5 -5.58 -15.39 -10.90
C SER A 5 -5.23 -14.41 -9.78
N THR A 6 -6.23 -14.05 -8.97
CA THR A 6 -6.09 -13.15 -7.83
C THR A 6 -5.19 -13.70 -6.72
N GLU A 7 -5.23 -15.00 -6.46
CA GLU A 7 -4.35 -15.63 -5.46
C GLU A 7 -2.88 -15.59 -5.92
N MET A 8 -2.61 -15.70 -7.22
CA MET A 8 -1.25 -15.54 -7.77
C MET A 8 -0.78 -14.08 -7.71
N GLU A 9 -1.67 -13.13 -7.99
CA GLU A 9 -1.39 -11.69 -7.88
C GLU A 9 -1.00 -11.33 -6.44
N VAL A 10 -1.81 -11.76 -5.46
CA VAL A 10 -1.55 -11.60 -4.03
C VAL A 10 -0.21 -12.21 -3.63
N GLN A 11 0.08 -13.45 -4.03
CA GLN A 11 1.36 -14.09 -3.74
C GLN A 11 2.54 -13.37 -4.37
N SER A 12 2.38 -12.84 -5.57
CA SER A 12 3.43 -12.09 -6.28
C SER A 12 3.79 -10.82 -5.51
N VAL A 13 2.78 -10.07 -5.03
CA VAL A 13 3.00 -8.87 -4.23
C VAL A 13 3.70 -9.19 -2.91
N ILE A 14 3.31 -10.27 -2.23
CA ILE A 14 3.97 -10.71 -0.99
C ILE A 14 5.43 -11.09 -1.25
N HIS A 15 5.71 -11.79 -2.35
CA HIS A 15 7.07 -12.14 -2.72
C HIS A 15 7.92 -10.90 -3.00
N TRP A 16 7.38 -9.91 -3.70
CA TRP A 16 8.06 -8.63 -3.92
C TRP A 16 8.33 -7.90 -2.62
N PHE A 17 7.33 -7.85 -1.73
CA PHE A 17 7.43 -7.21 -0.42
C PHE A 17 8.54 -7.79 0.45
N GLN A 18 8.77 -9.10 0.40
CA GLN A 18 9.88 -9.74 1.11
C GLN A 18 11.26 -9.32 0.55
N GLY A 19 11.34 -8.99 -0.74
CA GLY A 19 12.55 -8.49 -1.39
C GLY A 19 12.74 -6.97 -1.29
N TRP A 20 11.77 -6.22 -0.76
CA TRP A 20 11.85 -4.77 -0.65
C TRP A 20 12.74 -4.31 0.51
N SER A 21 13.48 -3.24 0.24
CA SER A 21 14.25 -2.53 1.26
C SER A 21 13.32 -1.84 2.28
N PRO A 22 13.80 -1.54 3.50
CA PRO A 22 13.00 -0.82 4.50
C PRO A 22 12.43 0.51 3.99
N MET A 23 13.17 1.22 3.14
CA MET A 23 12.71 2.46 2.51
C MET A 23 11.54 2.22 1.55
N GLN A 24 11.64 1.19 0.68
CA GLN A 24 10.58 0.78 -0.25
C GLN A 24 9.32 0.33 0.49
N LYS A 25 9.48 -0.45 1.57
CA LYS A 25 8.36 -0.81 2.45
C LYS A 25 7.69 0.43 3.04
N GLY A 26 8.48 1.44 3.45
CA GLY A 26 7.94 2.72 3.93
C GLY A 26 7.08 3.45 2.89
N ASP A 27 7.50 3.46 1.62
CA ASP A 27 6.70 4.07 0.55
C ASP A 27 5.45 3.26 0.22
N PHE A 28 5.55 1.92 0.21
CA PHE A 28 4.40 1.04 0.06
C PHE A 28 3.37 1.21 1.20
N MET A 29 3.83 1.46 2.42
CA MET A 29 2.94 1.70 3.57
C MET A 29 2.08 2.94 3.36
N LYS A 30 2.66 4.04 2.87
CA LYS A 30 1.90 5.26 2.58
C LYS A 30 0.85 5.01 1.51
N ASP A 31 1.24 4.30 0.44
CA ASP A 31 0.34 3.91 -0.65
C ASP A 31 -0.83 3.02 -0.18
N LEU A 32 -0.55 2.09 0.73
CA LEU A 32 -1.58 1.23 1.33
C LEU A 32 -2.53 2.01 2.24
N ILE A 33 -2.01 2.94 3.05
CA ILE A 33 -2.80 3.80 3.92
C ILE A 33 -3.73 4.69 3.10
N ASP A 34 -3.21 5.31 2.03
CA ASP A 34 -4.00 6.13 1.10
C ASP A 34 -5.15 5.34 0.46
N LYS A 35 -4.89 4.09 0.08
CA LYS A 35 -5.93 3.18 -0.44
C LYS A 35 -6.95 2.73 0.61
N ALA A 36 -6.56 2.64 1.87
CA ALA A 36 -7.42 2.20 2.97
C ALA A 36 -8.24 3.34 3.60
N VAL A 37 -7.78 4.58 3.45
CA VAL A 37 -8.33 5.77 4.11
C VAL A 37 -8.67 6.82 3.05
N PRO A 38 -9.95 7.17 2.83
CA PRO A 38 -10.38 8.10 1.77
C PRO A 38 -10.13 9.58 2.14
N VAL A 39 -8.91 9.96 2.54
CA VAL A 39 -8.58 11.28 3.11
C VAL A 39 -7.80 12.16 2.10
N ASN A 40 -8.25 12.24 0.85
CA ASN A 40 -7.71 13.08 -0.25
C ASN A 40 -6.59 12.40 -1.07
N VAL A 41 -7.02 11.50 -1.96
CA VAL A 41 -6.19 10.68 -2.87
C VAL A 41 -5.52 11.45 -4.02
N ASP A 42 -5.82 12.75 -4.22
CA ASP A 42 -5.42 13.45 -5.45
C ASP A 42 -4.03 14.12 -5.44
N SER A 43 -3.35 14.30 -4.30
CA SER A 43 -2.13 15.15 -4.26
C SER A 43 -0.81 14.42 -3.97
N LEU A 44 -0.83 13.25 -3.32
CA LEU A 44 0.39 12.61 -2.83
C LEU A 44 1.03 11.63 -3.82
N PHE A 45 0.22 10.91 -4.59
CA PHE A 45 0.73 9.99 -5.62
C PHE A 45 1.52 10.74 -6.70
N ASP A 46 1.03 11.91 -7.12
CA ASP A 46 1.69 12.78 -8.09
C ASP A 46 2.99 13.39 -7.52
N SER A 47 3.00 13.73 -6.22
CA SER A 47 4.18 14.27 -5.54
C SER A 47 5.31 13.25 -5.38
N MET A 48 5.00 11.96 -5.13
CA MET A 48 6.02 10.90 -5.12
C MET A 48 6.57 10.58 -6.51
N HIS A 49 5.75 10.70 -7.56
CA HIS A 49 6.21 10.54 -8.94
C HIS A 49 7.15 11.69 -9.36
N THR A 50 6.88 12.91 -8.89
CA THR A 50 7.67 14.12 -9.20
C THR A 50 9.03 14.13 -8.50
N LEU A 51 9.16 13.53 -7.31
CA LEU A 51 10.44 13.49 -6.57
C LEU A 51 11.50 12.53 -7.13
N ASN A 52 11.16 11.68 -8.12
CA ASN A 52 12.12 10.76 -8.75
C ASN A 52 12.45 11.11 -10.22
N VAL A 53 12.14 12.34 -10.68
CA VAL A 53 12.53 12.82 -12.01
C VAL A 53 14.00 13.23 -12.03
N LYS A 54 14.88 12.23 -11.97
CA LYS A 54 16.28 12.35 -12.41
C LYS A 54 16.65 11.12 -13.24
N ASP A 55 16.29 11.17 -14.53
CA ASP A 55 16.99 10.52 -15.66
C ASP A 55 17.35 9.01 -15.55
N ARG A 56 16.69 8.26 -14.67
CA ARG A 56 16.97 6.83 -14.44
C ARG A 56 15.77 6.00 -14.91
N PRO A 57 15.98 4.88 -15.63
CA PRO A 57 14.89 3.98 -16.00
C PRO A 57 14.05 3.63 -14.77
N PRO A 58 12.72 3.50 -14.92
CA PRO A 58 11.82 3.24 -13.79
C PRO A 58 12.33 2.01 -13.03
N SER A 59 12.49 2.16 -11.72
CA SER A 59 12.99 1.05 -10.90
C SER A 59 11.98 -0.09 -10.91
N ILE A 60 12.44 -1.35 -10.85
CA ILE A 60 11.56 -2.53 -10.81
C ILE A 60 10.46 -2.41 -9.75
N PHE A 61 10.77 -1.75 -8.63
CA PHE A 61 9.83 -1.40 -7.58
C PHE A 61 8.65 -0.57 -8.07
N GLN A 62 8.87 0.44 -8.92
CA GLN A 62 7.77 1.25 -9.46
C GLN A 62 6.87 0.42 -10.38
N CYS A 63 7.44 -0.48 -11.18
CA CYS A 63 6.65 -1.40 -11.98
C CYS A 63 5.81 -2.34 -11.10
N GLN A 64 6.40 -2.87 -10.02
CA GLN A 64 5.71 -3.71 -9.03
C GLN A 64 4.56 -2.96 -8.34
N LEU A 65 4.79 -1.71 -7.91
CA LEU A 65 3.74 -0.86 -7.32
C LEU A 65 2.61 -0.56 -8.28
N ARG A 66 2.92 -0.28 -9.55
CA ARG A 66 1.90 -0.03 -10.58
C ARG A 66 1.01 -1.26 -10.77
N LEU A 67 1.61 -2.44 -10.90
CA LEU A 67 0.86 -3.70 -10.99
C LEU A 67 0.02 -3.94 -9.75
N PHE A 68 0.60 -3.74 -8.56
CA PHE A 68 -0.14 -3.84 -7.31
C PHE A 68 -1.36 -2.92 -7.28
N THR A 69 -1.24 -1.64 -7.66
CA THR A 69 -2.38 -0.72 -7.68
C THR A 69 -3.47 -1.21 -8.63
N GLN A 70 -3.11 -1.61 -9.85
CA GLN A 70 -4.07 -2.13 -10.82
C GLN A 70 -4.78 -3.40 -10.31
N TRP A 71 -4.07 -4.30 -9.64
CA TRP A 71 -4.66 -5.50 -9.04
C TRP A 71 -5.52 -5.17 -7.83
N PHE A 72 -5.04 -4.30 -6.94
CA PHE A 72 -5.77 -3.93 -5.72
C PHE A 72 -7.12 -3.27 -6.02
N GLU A 73 -7.20 -2.47 -7.10
CA GLU A 73 -8.44 -1.88 -7.60
C GLU A 73 -9.44 -2.94 -8.09
N THR A 74 -8.97 -4.04 -8.69
CA THR A 74 -9.84 -5.13 -9.17
C THR A 74 -10.16 -6.18 -8.11
N TRP A 75 -9.40 -6.23 -7.02
CA TRP A 75 -9.59 -7.17 -5.91
C TRP A 75 -10.89 -6.90 -5.14
N SER A 76 -11.59 -7.98 -4.83
CA SER A 76 -12.76 -7.92 -3.94
C SER A 76 -12.33 -7.66 -2.50
N GLU A 77 -13.26 -7.24 -1.65
CA GLU A 77 -12.99 -7.02 -0.22
C GLU A 77 -12.41 -8.27 0.47
N LYS A 78 -12.87 -9.46 0.05
CA LYS A 78 -12.31 -10.76 0.48
C LYS A 78 -10.84 -10.92 0.10
N ASP A 79 -10.47 -10.58 -1.14
CA ASP A 79 -9.10 -10.75 -1.64
C ASP A 79 -8.15 -9.74 -0.99
N ARG A 80 -8.63 -8.51 -0.78
CA ARG A 80 -7.91 -7.49 0.00
C ARG A 80 -7.67 -7.94 1.43
N ASN A 81 -8.65 -8.58 2.07
CA ASN A 81 -8.49 -9.14 3.40
C ASN A 81 -7.48 -10.30 3.42
N ASP A 82 -7.54 -11.22 2.44
CA ASP A 82 -6.55 -12.30 2.30
C ASP A 82 -5.13 -11.76 2.11
N PHE A 83 -4.97 -10.72 1.28
CA PHE A 83 -3.70 -10.00 1.13
C PHE A 83 -3.20 -9.42 2.46
N MET A 84 -4.06 -8.76 3.24
CA MET A 84 -3.71 -8.23 4.57
C MET A 84 -3.28 -9.33 5.55
N ILE A 85 -3.96 -10.47 5.53
CA ILE A 85 -3.59 -11.63 6.36
C ILE A 85 -2.20 -12.14 5.97
N LYS A 86 -1.93 -12.32 4.68
CA LYS A 86 -0.61 -12.77 4.20
C LYS A 86 0.48 -11.75 4.48
N LEU A 87 0.19 -10.46 4.37
CA LEU A 87 1.12 -9.39 4.70
C LEU A 87 1.46 -9.40 6.20
N ARG A 88 0.48 -9.64 7.06
CA ARG A 88 0.68 -9.79 8.51
C ARG A 88 1.52 -11.02 8.86
N ILE A 89 1.35 -12.12 8.13
CA ILE A 89 2.18 -13.33 8.30
C ILE A 89 3.62 -13.04 7.87
N ALA A 90 3.81 -12.31 6.76
CA ALA A 90 5.13 -11.98 6.24
C ALA A 90 5.88 -10.98 7.12
N ASP A 91 5.20 -9.96 7.66
CA ASP A 91 5.79 -8.91 8.49
C ASP A 91 4.72 -8.34 9.46
N PRO A 92 4.59 -8.91 10.67
CA PRO A 92 3.57 -8.48 11.62
C PRO A 92 3.84 -7.06 12.16
N ALA A 93 5.11 -6.65 12.25
CA ALA A 93 5.47 -5.31 12.69
C ALA A 93 5.04 -4.24 11.68
N PHE A 94 5.17 -4.53 10.38
CA PHE A 94 4.67 -3.67 9.31
C PHE A 94 3.16 -3.44 9.43
N VAL A 95 2.38 -4.50 9.63
CA VAL A 95 0.91 -4.40 9.73
C VAL A 95 0.48 -3.74 11.03
N ALA A 96 1.18 -3.97 12.14
CA ALA A 96 0.92 -3.26 13.40
C ALA A 96 1.10 -1.75 13.21
N LYS A 97 2.20 -1.34 12.56
CA LYS A 97 2.44 0.06 12.24
C LYS A 97 1.36 0.65 11.32
N PHE A 98 0.93 -0.10 10.30
CA PHE A 98 -0.17 0.32 9.44
C PHE A 98 -1.45 0.59 10.24
N ASP A 99 -1.84 -0.31 11.15
CA ASP A 99 -3.04 -0.17 11.99
C ASP A 99 -2.94 1.08 12.90
N GLU A 100 -1.76 1.31 13.50
CA GLU A 100 -1.50 2.50 14.30
C GLU A 100 -1.61 3.79 13.48
N GLU A 101 -0.98 3.85 12.29
CA GLU A 101 -1.04 5.02 11.41
C GLU A 101 -2.47 5.32 10.95
N VAL A 102 -3.23 4.29 10.54
CA VAL A 102 -4.65 4.45 10.18
C VAL A 102 -5.45 4.97 11.37
N LYS A 103 -5.26 4.40 12.56
CA LYS A 103 -5.93 4.85 13.78
C LYS A 103 -5.60 6.28 14.16
N LEU A 104 -4.36 6.72 13.95
CA LEU A 104 -3.91 8.10 14.19
C LEU A 104 -4.51 9.07 13.17
N LEU A 105 -4.59 8.69 11.89
CA LEU A 105 -5.21 9.51 10.84
C LEU A 105 -6.72 9.66 11.06
N MET A 106 -7.41 8.58 11.45
CA MET A 106 -8.83 8.63 11.80
C MET A 106 -9.11 9.54 13.01
N GLN A 107 -8.25 9.50 14.05
CA GLN A 107 -8.37 10.41 15.19
C GLN A 107 -8.07 11.87 14.84
N LYS A 108 -7.07 12.14 14.00
CA LYS A 108 -6.79 13.50 13.52
C LYS A 108 -7.97 14.09 12.75
N ASN A 109 -8.66 13.28 11.93
CA ASN A 109 -9.85 13.74 11.21
C ASN A 109 -11.02 14.08 12.16
N CYS A 110 -11.19 13.37 13.28
CA CYS A 110 -12.19 13.70 14.29
C CYS A 110 -11.86 14.97 15.10
N ASN A 111 -10.58 15.32 15.27
CA ASN A 111 -10.16 16.51 16.02
C ASN A 111 -10.11 17.80 15.16
N GLY A 112 -10.46 17.72 13.87
CA GLY A 112 -10.40 18.84 12.92
C GLY A 112 -11.71 19.61 12.71
N VAL A 113 -12.84 19.20 13.31
CA VAL A 113 -14.09 19.97 13.28
C VAL A 113 -14.20 20.79 14.56
N GLY A 114 -13.41 21.85 14.65
CA GLY A 114 -13.48 22.77 15.78
C GLY A 114 -12.26 23.67 15.89
N ASP A 115 -12.11 24.63 14.99
CA ASP A 115 -11.66 25.99 15.34
C ASP A 115 -11.87 26.94 14.14
N GLY A 116 -12.65 28.01 14.35
CA GLY A 116 -12.68 29.22 13.51
C GLY A 116 -13.82 29.37 12.52
#